data_AF-A0AAW9KLC7-F1
#
_entry.id   AF-A0AAW9KLC7-F1
#
_cell.length_a   1.000
_cell.length_b   1.000
_cell.length_c   1.000
_cell.angle_alpha   90.00
_cell.angle_beta   90.00
_cell.angle_gamma   90.00
#
_symmetry.space_group_name_H-M   'P 1'
#
loop_
_entity.id
_entity.type
_entity.pdbx_description
1 polymer ?
#
loop_
_entity_poly.entity_id
_entity_poly.type
_entity_poly.pdbx_seq_one_letter_code
_entity_poly.pdbx_strand_id
1 'polypeptide(L)'
;LNDDGTFRDDSAIVRYNKPSDNILPMPTDRVDYMDVAPKQVVSVATALIPFLENDDSNRALMGSNMQRQAVPLLIPQAPFVGTGMEHKSAKASGVCIVSKINGIVERVSANEIQVRRIEVIDGKEVRGDLVKHKLQKFMRSN
;
A
#
# COMPACT_ATOMS: atom_id res chain seq x y z
N LEU A 1 24.05 4.25 4.62
CA LEU A 1 24.18 4.77 6.00
C LEU A 1 24.94 3.76 6.84
N ASN A 2 25.81 4.22 7.74
CA ASN A 2 26.39 3.42 8.81
C ASN A 2 25.29 3.07 9.84
N ASP A 3 25.59 2.16 10.76
CA ASP A 3 24.61 1.71 11.77
C ASP A 3 24.23 2.83 12.77
N ASP A 4 25.05 3.88 12.86
CA ASP A 4 24.79 5.10 13.63
C ASP A 4 23.94 6.14 12.88
N GLY A 5 23.52 5.84 11.64
CA GLY A 5 22.73 6.74 10.80
C GLY A 5 23.54 7.79 10.04
N THR A 6 24.88 7.77 10.09
CA THR A 6 25.74 8.65 9.29
C THR A 6 25.87 8.17 7.84
N PHE A 7 26.26 9.06 6.92
CA PHE A 7 26.58 8.66 5.54
C PHE A 7 27.86 7.81 5.51
N ARG A 8 27.89 6.78 4.64
CA ARG A 8 29.06 5.90 4.49
C ARG A 8 30.18 6.55 3.67
N ASP A 9 29.78 7.33 2.68
CA ASP A 9 30.67 7.99 1.73
C ASP A 9 30.76 9.48 2.06
N ASP A 10 31.89 10.12 1.72
CA ASP A 10 32.11 11.56 1.95
C ASP A 10 31.33 12.44 0.96
N SER A 11 30.83 11.85 -0.13
CA SER A 11 30.03 12.54 -1.15
C SER A 11 28.76 11.75 -1.46
N ALA A 12 27.64 12.45 -1.61
CA ALA A 12 26.36 11.88 -2.04
C ALA A 12 25.83 12.58 -3.29
N ILE A 13 25.14 11.84 -4.15
CA ILE A 13 24.42 12.41 -5.30
C ILE A 13 23.15 13.08 -4.75
N VAL A 14 23.03 14.39 -4.96
CA VAL A 14 21.91 15.19 -4.45
C VAL A 14 21.23 15.99 -5.54
N ARG A 15 19.98 16.37 -5.28
CA ARG A 15 19.21 17.32 -6.10
C ARG A 15 19.24 18.70 -5.44
N TYR A 16 19.85 19.69 -6.11
CA TYR A 16 20.04 21.04 -5.56
C TYR A 16 19.46 22.12 -6.48
N ASN A 17 18.85 23.16 -5.91
CA ASN A 17 18.40 24.39 -6.61
C ASN A 17 17.18 24.37 -7.56
N LYS A 18 16.29 23.36 -7.55
CA LYS A 18 15.02 23.29 -8.31
C LYS A 18 15.02 23.06 -9.85
N PRO A 19 16.04 23.29 -10.71
CA PRO A 19 15.97 22.67 -12.03
C PRO A 19 16.20 21.17 -11.81
N SER A 20 15.31 20.35 -12.36
CA SER A 20 15.33 18.89 -12.31
C SER A 20 16.66 18.28 -12.80
N ASP A 21 17.50 19.07 -13.47
CA ASP A 21 18.79 18.66 -14.04
C ASP A 21 20.00 18.93 -13.12
N ASN A 22 19.84 19.62 -11.98
CA ASN A 22 20.94 19.78 -11.02
C ASN A 22 21.04 18.57 -10.09
N ILE A 23 21.42 17.44 -10.69
CA ILE A 23 21.86 16.24 -9.98
C ILE A 23 23.38 16.27 -9.97
N LEU A 24 23.97 16.55 -8.80
CA LEU A 24 25.41 16.67 -8.65
C LEU A 24 25.90 15.95 -7.38
N PRO A 25 27.15 15.46 -7.36
CA PRO A 25 27.78 15.02 -6.13
C PRO A 25 28.02 16.22 -5.22
N MET A 26 27.64 16.11 -3.95
CA MET A 26 27.88 17.11 -2.92
C MET A 26 28.46 16.44 -1.66
N PRO A 27 29.33 17.14 -0.92
CA PRO A 27 29.78 16.68 0.40
C PRO A 27 28.61 16.37 1.33
N THR A 28 28.71 15.28 2.08
CA THR A 28 27.60 14.77 2.92
C THR A 28 27.22 15.67 4.09
N ASP A 29 28.13 16.54 4.53
CA ASP A 29 27.91 17.60 5.51
C ASP A 29 26.99 18.73 5.00
N ARG A 30 26.76 18.81 3.70
CA ARG A 30 25.87 19.81 3.06
C ARG A 30 24.52 19.23 2.65
N VAL A 31 24.20 18.01 3.08
CA VAL A 31 22.95 17.32 2.76
C VAL A 31 21.93 17.53 3.88
N ASP A 32 20.90 18.33 3.61
CA ASP A 32 19.87 18.65 4.61
C ASP A 32 18.79 17.57 4.74
N TYR A 33 18.45 16.89 3.64
CA TYR A 33 17.33 15.95 3.59
C TYR A 33 17.66 14.71 2.74
N MET A 34 16.99 13.61 3.05
CA MET A 34 17.07 12.34 2.31
C MET A 34 15.67 11.83 1.97
N ASP A 35 15.54 11.25 0.79
CA ASP A 35 14.32 10.58 0.32
C ASP A 35 13.93 9.42 1.27
N VAL A 36 12.64 9.29 1.57
CA VAL A 36 12.14 8.27 2.52
C VAL A 36 12.08 6.89 1.88
N ALA A 37 11.64 6.83 0.62
CA ALA A 37 11.52 5.57 -0.12
C ALA A 37 11.58 5.80 -1.63
N PRO A 38 12.24 4.93 -2.42
CA PRO A 38 12.25 5.04 -3.88
C PRO A 38 10.86 5.06 -4.52
N LYS A 39 9.87 4.40 -3.89
CA LYS A 39 8.48 4.34 -4.38
C LYS A 39 7.70 5.65 -4.19
N GLN A 40 8.24 6.65 -3.49
CA GLN A 40 7.51 7.90 -3.21
C GLN A 40 7.30 8.78 -4.46
N VAL A 41 8.08 8.54 -5.52
CA VAL A 41 8.02 9.33 -6.75
C VAL A 41 6.95 8.84 -7.74
N VAL A 42 6.36 7.67 -7.49
CA VAL A 42 5.39 7.04 -8.40
C VAL A 42 3.99 6.98 -7.80
N SER A 43 2.98 6.96 -8.68
CA SER A 43 1.57 6.80 -8.27
C SER A 43 1.30 5.39 -7.74
N VAL A 44 0.18 5.22 -7.01
CA VAL A 44 -0.25 3.91 -6.51
C VAL A 44 -0.43 2.89 -7.64
N ALA A 45 -0.99 3.30 -8.78
CA ALA A 45 -1.18 2.41 -9.93
C ALA A 45 0.16 1.99 -10.54
N THR A 46 1.08 2.94 -10.72
CA THR A 46 2.41 2.66 -11.26
C THR A 46 3.23 1.79 -10.31
N ALA A 47 3.06 1.97 -9.00
CA ALA A 47 3.74 1.17 -7.97
C ALA A 47 3.29 -0.30 -7.92
N LEU A 48 2.19 -0.67 -8.61
CA LEU A 48 1.72 -2.05 -8.77
C LEU A 48 2.39 -2.78 -9.94
N ILE A 49 3.16 -2.09 -10.79
CA ILE A 49 3.88 -2.70 -11.90
C ILE A 49 5.19 -3.31 -11.37
N PRO A 50 5.38 -4.65 -11.41
CA PRO A 50 6.66 -5.26 -11.06
C PRO A 50 7.71 -4.93 -12.11
N PHE A 51 8.99 -4.84 -11.70
CA PHE A 51 10.12 -4.56 -12.58
C PHE A 51 10.04 -3.23 -13.34
N LEU A 52 9.35 -2.24 -12.78
CA LEU A 52 9.14 -0.92 -13.36
C LEU A 52 10.45 -0.23 -13.78
N GLU A 53 11.53 -0.49 -13.06
CA GLU A 53 12.87 0.03 -13.34
C GLU A 53 13.45 -0.42 -14.70
N ASN A 54 12.87 -1.46 -15.31
CA ASN A 54 13.29 -2.02 -16.60
C ASN A 54 12.39 -1.60 -17.77
N ASP A 55 11.27 -0.93 -17.50
CA ASP A 55 10.33 -0.46 -18.53
C ASP A 55 10.56 1.03 -18.83
N ASP A 56 10.34 1.44 -20.09
CA ASP A 56 10.34 2.86 -20.44
C ASP A 56 9.10 3.58 -19.92
N SER A 57 9.20 4.92 -19.83
CA SER A 57 8.14 5.75 -19.25
C SER A 57 6.81 5.68 -20.00
N ASN A 58 6.81 5.49 -21.33
CA ASN A 58 5.58 5.40 -22.10
C ASN A 58 4.88 4.06 -21.85
N ARG A 59 5.63 2.96 -21.76
CA ARG A 59 5.08 1.65 -21.37
C ARG A 59 4.53 1.66 -19.95
N ALA A 60 5.24 2.25 -19.00
CA ALA A 60 4.77 2.39 -17.62
C ALA A 60 3.46 3.20 -17.53
N LEU A 61 3.35 4.28 -18.32
CA LEU A 61 2.13 5.08 -18.44
C LEU A 61 0.97 4.27 -19.02
N MET A 62 1.21 3.57 -20.13
CA MET A 62 0.20 2.71 -20.75
C MET A 62 -0.26 1.60 -19.80
N GLY A 63 0.68 0.91 -19.14
CA GLY A 63 0.39 -0.15 -18.18
C GLY A 63 -0.47 0.35 -17.01
N SER A 64 -0.12 1.51 -16.44
CA SER A 64 -0.90 2.13 -15.35
C SER A 64 -2.33 2.49 -15.79
N ASN A 65 -2.53 2.89 -17.05
CA ASN A 65 -3.85 3.23 -17.59
C ASN A 65 -4.68 1.98 -17.90
N MET A 66 -4.05 0.95 -18.46
CA MET A 66 -4.69 -0.34 -18.74
C MET A 66 -5.18 -1.01 -17.45
N GLN A 67 -4.40 -0.95 -16.36
CA GLN A 67 -4.83 -1.48 -15.06
C GLN A 67 -6.14 -0.86 -14.56
N ARG A 68 -6.39 0.42 -14.82
CA ARG A 68 -7.63 1.11 -14.41
C ARG A 68 -8.85 0.71 -15.24
N GLN A 69 -8.64 0.11 -16.41
CA GLN A 69 -9.70 -0.36 -17.30
C GLN A 69 -9.99 -1.85 -17.11
N ALA A 70 -9.20 -2.55 -16.30
CA ALA A 70 -9.42 -3.96 -16.02
C ALA A 70 -10.77 -4.17 -15.31
N VAL A 71 -11.55 -5.13 -15.81
CA VAL A 71 -12.84 -5.49 -15.24
C VAL A 71 -12.70 -6.67 -14.26
N PRO A 72 -13.39 -6.65 -13.09
CA PRO A 72 -13.36 -7.76 -12.16
C PRO A 72 -13.88 -9.06 -12.78
N LEU A 73 -13.13 -10.15 -12.63
CA LEU A 73 -13.53 -11.48 -13.06
C LEU A 73 -14.49 -12.13 -12.05
N LEU A 74 -15.19 -13.19 -12.47
CA LEU A 74 -16.06 -13.98 -11.59
C LEU A 74 -15.28 -14.60 -10.41
N ILE A 75 -14.06 -15.08 -10.67
CA ILE A 75 -13.16 -15.67 -9.68
C ILE A 75 -11.79 -14.97 -9.81
N PRO A 76 -11.49 -13.96 -8.98
CA PRO A 76 -10.20 -13.29 -9.00
C PRO A 76 -9.10 -14.14 -8.36
N GLN A 77 -7.87 -13.98 -8.86
CA GLN A 77 -6.67 -14.60 -8.30
C GLN A 77 -5.62 -13.54 -8.00
N ALA A 78 -4.83 -13.75 -6.95
CA ALA A 78 -3.72 -12.87 -6.62
C ALA A 78 -2.57 -13.07 -7.64
N PRO A 79 -1.80 -12.01 -7.97
CA PRO A 79 -0.65 -12.16 -8.85
C PRO A 79 0.45 -12.98 -8.17
N PHE A 80 1.08 -13.89 -8.92
CA PHE A 80 2.25 -14.65 -8.42
C PHE A 80 3.47 -13.75 -8.20
N VAL A 81 3.63 -12.73 -9.04
CA VAL A 81 4.68 -11.72 -8.94
C VAL A 81 4.02 -10.38 -8.62
N GLY A 82 4.22 -9.89 -7.40
CA GLY A 82 3.65 -8.64 -6.91
C GLY A 82 4.71 -7.68 -6.36
N THR A 83 4.26 -6.51 -5.95
CA THR A 83 5.11 -5.39 -5.50
C THR A 83 5.01 -5.11 -4.00
N GLY A 84 4.01 -5.72 -3.34
CA GLY A 84 3.63 -5.47 -1.95
C GLY A 84 2.66 -4.30 -1.78
N MET A 85 2.35 -3.55 -2.85
CA MET A 85 1.38 -2.46 -2.82
C MET A 85 -0.07 -2.95 -2.89
N GLU A 86 -0.30 -4.18 -3.34
CA GLU A 86 -1.62 -4.78 -3.57
C GLU A 86 -2.47 -4.78 -2.30
N HIS A 87 -1.89 -5.21 -1.17
CA HIS A 87 -2.58 -5.24 0.12
C HIS A 87 -2.98 -3.83 0.59
N LYS A 88 -2.06 -2.86 0.49
CA LYS A 88 -2.32 -1.48 0.90
C LYS A 88 -3.38 -0.84 0.01
N SER A 89 -3.30 -1.04 -1.31
CA SER A 89 -4.26 -0.54 -2.28
C SER A 89 -5.65 -1.14 -2.04
N ALA A 90 -5.77 -2.46 -1.84
CA ALA A 90 -7.03 -3.12 -1.55
C ALA A 90 -7.66 -2.60 -0.26
N LYS A 91 -6.87 -2.50 0.82
CA LYS A 91 -7.34 -1.99 2.12
C LYS A 91 -7.79 -0.52 2.06
N ALA A 92 -7.08 0.31 1.29
CA ALA A 92 -7.38 1.74 1.14
C ALA A 92 -8.48 2.06 0.11
N SER A 93 -8.80 1.11 -0.79
CA SER A 93 -9.80 1.30 -1.87
C SER A 93 -11.22 1.56 -1.39
N GLY A 94 -11.54 1.15 -0.15
CA GLY A 94 -12.90 1.19 0.40
C GLY A 94 -13.82 0.08 -0.12
N VAL A 95 -13.35 -0.80 -1.02
CA VAL A 95 -14.14 -1.94 -1.53
C VAL A 95 -14.18 -3.09 -0.52
N CYS A 96 -13.09 -3.30 0.23
CA CYS A 96 -13.03 -4.33 1.26
C CYS A 96 -13.71 -3.87 2.56
N ILE A 97 -14.46 -4.78 3.20
CA ILE A 97 -14.97 -4.53 4.55
C ILE A 97 -13.88 -4.83 5.57
N VAL A 98 -13.47 -3.81 6.31
CA VAL A 98 -12.45 -3.91 7.36
C VAL A 98 -13.12 -3.78 8.73
N SER A 99 -12.85 -4.73 9.62
CA SER A 99 -13.32 -4.65 11.01
C SER A 99 -12.67 -3.46 11.74
N LYS A 100 -13.47 -2.68 12.46
CA LYS A 100 -13.00 -1.58 13.32
C LYS A 100 -12.69 -2.02 14.75
N ILE A 101 -13.02 -3.27 15.08
CA ILE A 101 -12.87 -3.82 16.42
C ILE A 101 -12.02 -5.09 16.37
N ASN A 102 -11.27 -5.31 17.45
CA ASN A 102 -10.65 -6.60 17.70
C ASN A 102 -11.70 -7.56 18.26
N GLY A 103 -11.62 -8.83 17.88
CA GLY A 103 -12.62 -9.81 18.29
C GLY A 103 -12.46 -11.16 17.60
N ILE A 104 -13.33 -12.09 17.99
CA ILE A 104 -13.45 -13.41 17.37
C ILE A 104 -14.64 -13.41 16.41
N VAL A 105 -14.44 -14.00 15.23
CA VAL A 105 -15.52 -14.23 14.26
C VAL A 105 -16.44 -15.32 14.81
N GLU A 106 -17.69 -14.96 15.11
CA GLU A 106 -18.66 -15.88 15.69
C GLU A 106 -19.52 -16.56 14.62
N ARG A 107 -19.81 -15.85 13.52
CA ARG A 107 -20.60 -16.37 12.40
C ARG A 107 -20.18 -15.77 11.08
N VAL A 108 -20.09 -16.62 10.06
CA VAL A 108 -19.84 -16.22 8.67
C VAL A 108 -20.99 -16.72 7.79
N SER A 109 -21.51 -15.83 6.95
CA SER A 109 -22.50 -16.16 5.93
C SER A 109 -22.21 -15.39 4.64
N ALA A 110 -22.87 -15.76 3.54
CA ALA A 110 -22.69 -15.10 2.25
C ALA A 110 -23.13 -13.62 2.22
N ASN A 111 -23.92 -13.17 3.21
CA ASN A 111 -24.52 -11.84 3.26
C ASN A 111 -24.01 -11.01 4.45
N GLU A 112 -23.51 -11.64 5.50
CA GLU A 112 -22.98 -10.95 6.67
C GLU A 112 -21.93 -11.76 7.43
N ILE A 113 -21.03 -11.04 8.10
CA ILE A 113 -20.02 -11.56 9.02
C ILE A 113 -20.28 -10.95 10.40
N GLN A 114 -20.33 -11.77 11.44
CA GLN A 114 -20.54 -11.32 12.82
C GLN A 114 -19.26 -11.51 13.64
N VAL A 115 -18.78 -10.43 14.25
CA VAL A 115 -17.54 -10.38 15.04
C VAL A 115 -17.89 -10.00 16.47
N ARG A 116 -17.57 -10.87 17.42
CA ARG A 116 -17.74 -10.58 18.85
C ARG A 116 -16.51 -9.84 19.35
N ARG A 117 -16.73 -8.65 19.92
CA ARG A 117 -15.64 -7.86 20.49
C ARG A 117 -14.99 -8.60 21.66
N ILE A 118 -13.66 -8.55 21.69
CA ILE A 118 -12.87 -8.99 22.84
C ILE A 118 -12.07 -7.81 23.34
N GLU A 119 -12.22 -7.53 24.62
CA GLU A 119 -11.46 -6.51 25.35
C GLU A 119 -10.75 -7.19 26.52
N VAL A 120 -9.52 -6.78 26.81
CA VAL A 120 -8.78 -7.27 27.97
C VAL A 120 -8.95 -6.24 29.07
N ILE A 121 -9.68 -6.60 30.12
CA ILE A 121 -9.88 -5.77 31.31
C ILE A 121 -9.26 -6.52 32.47
N ASP A 122 -8.30 -5.89 33.16
CA ASP A 122 -7.58 -6.46 34.31
C ASP A 122 -6.95 -7.85 34.02
N GLY A 123 -6.39 -8.02 32.82
CA GLY A 123 -5.73 -9.26 32.39
C GLY A 123 -6.69 -10.41 32.07
N LYS A 124 -8.01 -10.18 32.08
CA LYS A 124 -9.03 -11.17 31.68
C LYS A 124 -9.69 -10.76 30.39
N GLU A 125 -9.88 -11.73 29.49
CA GLU A 125 -10.64 -11.52 28.26
C GLU A 125 -12.13 -11.42 28.57
N VAL A 126 -12.72 -10.27 28.25
CA VAL A 126 -14.15 -10.01 28.39
C VAL A 126 -14.78 -9.97 27.00
N ARG A 127 -15.89 -10.69 26.86
CA ARG A 127 -16.69 -10.72 25.64
C ARG A 127 -17.65 -9.53 25.64
N GLY A 128 -17.44 -8.62 24.70
CA GLY A 128 -18.30 -7.46 24.50
C GLY A 128 -19.40 -7.70 23.45
N ASP A 129 -19.81 -6.61 22.83
CA ASP A 129 -20.88 -6.56 21.85
C ASP A 129 -20.56 -7.35 20.57
N LEU A 130 -21.63 -7.80 19.91
CA LEU A 130 -21.58 -8.45 18.61
C LEU A 130 -21.75 -7.41 17.49
N VAL A 131 -20.71 -7.21 16.70
CA VAL A 131 -20.72 -6.29 15.55
C VAL A 131 -21.02 -7.07 14.28
N LYS A 132 -21.99 -6.59 13.50
CA LYS A 132 -22.40 -7.20 12.22
C LYS A 132 -21.89 -6.39 11.05
N HIS A 133 -21.21 -7.08 10.13
CA HIS A 133 -20.68 -6.54 8.88
C HIS A 133 -21.49 -7.09 7.71
N LYS A 134 -22.32 -6.25 7.08
CA LYS A 134 -23.13 -6.64 5.91
C LYS A 134 -22.32 -6.57 4.63
N LEU A 135 -22.33 -7.64 3.85
CA LEU A 135 -21.68 -7.73 2.54
C LEU A 135 -22.61 -7.18 1.46
N GLN A 136 -22.05 -6.40 0.53
CA GLN A 136 -22.78 -5.96 -0.66
C GLN A 136 -22.75 -7.07 -1.71
N LYS A 137 -23.92 -7.47 -2.23
CA LYS A 137 -24.06 -8.60 -3.17
C LYS A 137 -24.70 -8.14 -4.47
N PHE A 138 -24.07 -8.50 -5.59
CA PHE A 138 -24.59 -8.34 -6.96
C PHE A 138 -25.18 -6.95 -7.28
N MET A 139 -24.54 -5.90 -6.75
CA MET A 139 -24.88 -4.52 -7.07
C MET A 139 -24.22 -4.14 -8.40
N ARG A 140 -24.95 -3.39 -9.23
CA ARG A 140 -24.40 -2.84 -10.47
C ARG A 140 -23.50 -1.64 -10.15
N SER A 141 -22.31 -1.59 -10.74
CA SER A 141 -21.44 -0.40 -10.74
C SER A 141 -21.91 0.63 -11.78
N ASN A 142 -21.50 1.88 -11.62
CA ASN A 142 -21.81 2.98 -12.57
C ASN A 142 -21.41 2.65 -14.02
#